data_AF-A0A4D6KGY6-F1
#
_entry.id   AF-A0A4D6KGY6-F1
#
_cell.length_a   1.000
_cell.length_b   1.000
_cell.length_c   1.000
_cell.angle_alpha   90.00
_cell.angle_beta   90.00
_cell.angle_gamma   90.00
#
_symmetry.space_group_name_H-M   'P 1'
#
loop_
_entity.id
_entity.type
_entity.pdbx_description
1 polymer ?
#
loop_
_entity_poly.entity_id
_entity_poly.type
_entity_poly.pdbx_seq_one_letter_code
_entity_poly.pdbx_strand_id
1 'polypeptide(L)'
;MDIPESYGYHVNLSRKGYRSLIYSGDHDMKIAFLATQAWIRSLNYSIVDDWRQWYTDGQVAGYTRTYSNRMTFATGGSHIAPESNPKECFAMFSRWLSKRPL
;
A
#
# COMPACT_ATOMS: atom_id res chain seq x y z
N MET A 1 -19.69 5.99 -16.15
CA MET A 1 -19.92 4.83 -15.27
C MET A 1 -19.30 5.20 -13.95
N ASP A 2 -20.12 5.67 -13.01
CA ASP A 2 -19.63 6.01 -11.67
C ASP A 2 -19.40 4.73 -10.88
N ILE A 3 -18.20 4.59 -10.32
CA ILE A 3 -17.89 3.57 -9.33
C ILE A 3 -18.01 4.27 -7.98
N PRO A 4 -19.17 4.16 -7.29
CA PRO A 4 -19.37 4.87 -6.03
C PRO A 4 -18.44 4.36 -4.94
N GLU A 5 -17.98 3.10 -5.04
CA GLU A 5 -17.09 2.50 -4.05
C GLU A 5 -16.25 1.35 -4.64
N SER A 6 -14.98 1.26 -4.24
CA SER A 6 -14.04 0.23 -4.70
C SER A 6 -14.08 -1.06 -3.86
N TYR A 7 -14.75 -1.06 -2.70
CA TYR A 7 -14.74 -2.17 -1.72
C TYR A 7 -15.12 -3.51 -2.35
N GLY A 8 -16.30 -3.58 -2.99
CA GLY A 8 -16.82 -4.83 -3.57
C GLY A 8 -15.90 -5.41 -4.66
N TYR A 9 -15.30 -4.54 -5.48
CA TYR A 9 -14.33 -4.95 -6.49
C TYR A 9 -13.05 -5.51 -5.87
N HIS A 10 -12.54 -4.86 -4.82
CA HIS A 10 -11.35 -5.30 -4.13
C HIS A 10 -11.56 -6.67 -3.46
N VAL A 11 -12.70 -6.89 -2.81
CA VAL A 11 -13.07 -8.20 -2.25
C VAL A 11 -13.17 -9.27 -3.34
N ASN A 12 -13.77 -8.96 -4.49
CA ASN A 12 -13.89 -9.90 -5.60
C ASN A 12 -12.51 -10.31 -6.17
N LEU A 13 -11.64 -9.34 -6.45
CA LEU A 13 -10.29 -9.61 -6.95
C LEU A 13 -9.44 -10.39 -5.94
N SER A 14 -9.59 -10.06 -4.66
CA SER A 14 -8.94 -10.76 -3.57
C SER A 14 -9.36 -12.23 -3.49
N ARG A 15 -10.66 -12.54 -3.64
CA ARG A 15 -11.18 -13.92 -3.69
C ARG A 15 -10.65 -14.72 -4.88
N LYS A 16 -10.36 -14.06 -6.01
CA LYS A 16 -9.71 -14.66 -7.17
C LYS A 16 -8.21 -14.91 -6.99
N GLY A 17 -7.64 -14.51 -5.85
CA GLY A 17 -6.22 -14.73 -5.51
C GLY A 17 -5.25 -13.71 -6.10
N TYR A 18 -5.76 -12.60 -6.66
CA TYR A 18 -4.93 -11.51 -7.15
C TYR A 18 -4.23 -10.79 -5.99
N ARG A 19 -2.96 -10.49 -6.20
CA ARG A 19 -2.18 -9.65 -5.29
C ARG A 19 -2.54 -8.18 -5.51
N SER A 20 -2.55 -7.42 -4.44
CA SER A 20 -2.72 -5.96 -4.48
C SER A 20 -1.57 -5.24 -3.79
N LEU A 21 -1.25 -4.06 -4.31
CA LEU A 21 -0.40 -3.07 -3.66
C LEU A 21 -1.26 -1.83 -3.46
N ILE A 22 -1.39 -1.40 -2.21
CA ILE A 22 -1.97 -0.11 -1.84
C ILE A 22 -0.82 0.70 -1.27
N TYR A 23 -0.59 1.89 -1.81
CA TYR A 23 0.40 2.81 -1.26
C TYR A 23 -0.22 4.20 -1.08
N SER A 24 0.23 4.90 -0.05
CA SER A 24 -0.29 6.22 0.32
C SER A 24 0.84 7.10 0.82
N GLY A 25 0.89 8.35 0.38
CA GLY A 25 1.81 9.33 0.94
C GLY A 25 1.45 9.64 2.38
N ASP A 26 2.40 9.53 3.30
CA ASP A 26 2.23 9.91 4.71
C ASP A 26 2.35 11.42 4.93
N HIS A 27 2.88 12.16 3.95
CA HIS A 27 2.90 13.62 3.92
C HIS A 27 1.68 14.22 3.19
N ASP A 28 0.73 13.39 2.76
CA ASP A 28 -0.47 13.83 2.07
C ASP A 28 -1.52 14.40 3.04
N MET A 29 -1.72 15.71 2.98
CA MET A 29 -2.75 16.39 3.76
C MET A 29 -4.15 16.39 3.10
N LYS A 30 -4.27 16.05 1.81
CA LYS A 30 -5.55 15.99 1.10
C LYS A 30 -6.25 14.66 1.30
N ILE A 31 -5.49 13.56 1.18
CA ILE A 31 -5.97 12.20 1.42
C ILE A 31 -5.05 11.55 2.44
N ALA A 32 -5.33 11.80 3.72
CA ALA A 32 -4.52 11.27 4.80
C ALA A 32 -4.46 9.73 4.75
N PHE A 33 -3.26 9.17 4.91
CA PHE A 33 -3.05 7.72 4.93
C PHE A 33 -3.91 7.00 5.99
N LEU A 34 -4.35 7.70 7.04
CA LEU A 34 -5.28 7.18 8.05
C LEU A 34 -6.63 6.75 7.46
N ALA A 35 -7.15 7.50 6.47
CA ALA A 35 -8.39 7.13 5.78
C ALA A 35 -8.18 5.85 4.97
N THR A 36 -7.05 5.73 4.27
CA THR A 36 -6.64 4.51 3.57
C THR A 36 -6.51 3.33 4.54
N GLN A 37 -5.93 3.53 5.72
CA GLN A 37 -5.83 2.50 6.76
C GLN A 37 -7.21 2.09 7.29
N ALA A 38 -8.13 3.03 7.50
CA ALA A 38 -9.49 2.72 7.93
C ALA A 38 -10.23 1.87 6.88
N TRP A 39 -10.10 2.22 5.60
CA TRP A 39 -10.65 1.42 4.50
C TRP A 39 -10.01 0.04 4.41
N ILE A 40 -8.68 -0.09 4.60
CA ILE A 40 -8.02 -1.41 4.63
C ILE A 40 -8.55 -2.26 5.80
N ARG A 41 -8.76 -1.66 6.97
CA ARG A 41 -9.30 -2.35 8.15
C ARG A 41 -10.72 -2.84 7.92
N SER A 42 -11.55 -2.12 7.17
CA SER A 42 -12.93 -2.55 6.88
C SER A 42 -13.00 -3.81 6.03
N LEU A 43 -11.95 -4.15 5.27
CA LEU A 43 -11.84 -5.41 4.52
C LEU A 43 -11.68 -6.64 5.44
N ASN A 44 -11.31 -6.45 6.71
CA ASN A 44 -11.25 -7.48 7.74
C ASN A 44 -10.34 -8.70 7.41
N TYR A 45 -9.19 -8.45 6.77
CA TYR A 45 -8.17 -9.48 6.58
C TYR A 45 -7.17 -9.49 7.74
N SER A 46 -6.73 -10.69 8.15
CA SER A 46 -5.71 -10.84 9.19
C SER A 46 -4.36 -10.29 8.74
N ILE A 47 -3.62 -9.70 9.68
CA ILE A 47 -2.25 -9.23 9.48
C ILE A 47 -1.32 -10.44 9.42
N VAL A 48 -0.39 -10.47 8.46
CA VAL A 48 0.62 -11.51 8.30
C VAL A 48 2.01 -11.01 8.71
N ASP A 49 2.34 -9.79 8.34
CA ASP A 49 3.56 -9.09 8.75
C ASP A 49 3.15 -7.71 9.22
N ASP A 50 3.41 -7.41 10.49
CA ASP A 50 2.92 -6.20 11.14
C ASP A 50 3.77 -4.98 10.80
N TRP A 51 3.30 -3.82 11.22
CA TRP A 51 3.81 -2.50 10.88
C TRP A 51 5.30 -2.36 11.14
N ARG A 52 6.07 -2.30 10.06
CA ARG A 52 7.53 -2.16 10.11
C ARG A 52 8.04 -1.18 9.09
N GLN A 53 9.24 -0.66 9.32
CA GLN A 53 9.94 0.21 8.38
C GLN A 53 10.35 -0.59 7.13
N TRP A 54 10.41 0.10 6.00
CA TRP A 54 11.07 -0.36 4.79
C TRP A 54 12.07 0.69 4.30
N TYR A 55 13.11 0.23 3.61
CA TYR A 55 14.29 1.05 3.34
C TYR A 55 14.63 1.11 1.85
N THR A 56 15.09 2.28 1.41
CA THR A 56 15.73 2.49 0.11
C THR A 56 17.07 3.17 0.37
N ASP A 57 18.15 2.61 -0.18
CA ASP A 57 19.52 3.13 -0.02
C ASP A 57 19.94 3.39 1.44
N GLY A 58 19.50 2.53 2.36
CA GLY A 58 19.81 2.62 3.79
C GLY A 58 19.00 3.67 4.57
N GLN A 59 18.11 4.42 3.90
CA GLN A 59 17.20 5.38 4.53
C GLN A 59 15.79 4.80 4.64
N VAL A 60 15.05 5.20 5.68
CA VAL A 60 13.65 4.81 5.85
C VAL A 60 12.83 5.47 4.74
N ALA A 61 12.25 4.66 3.87
CA ALA A 61 11.40 5.12 2.77
C ALA A 61 9.91 5.17 3.19
N GLY A 62 9.55 4.47 4.26
CA GLY A 62 8.24 4.53 4.91
C GLY A 62 7.96 3.29 5.75
N TYR A 63 6.68 2.97 5.91
CA TYR A 63 6.22 1.81 6.66
C TYR A 63 5.40 0.86 5.79
N THR A 64 5.41 -0.43 6.12
CA THR A 64 4.66 -1.44 5.39
C THR A 64 4.00 -2.45 6.33
N ARG A 65 2.93 -3.07 5.83
CA ARG A 65 2.19 -4.15 6.48
C ARG A 65 1.61 -5.08 5.41
N THR A 66 1.56 -6.38 5.69
CA THR A 66 0.95 -7.36 4.78
C THR A 66 -0.22 -8.09 5.41
N TYR A 67 -1.14 -8.56 4.57
CA TYR A 67 -2.39 -9.20 4.98
C TYR A 67 -2.57 -10.57 4.33
N SER A 68 -3.41 -11.42 4.94
CA SER A 68 -3.63 -12.81 4.52
C SER A 68 -4.18 -12.97 3.11
N ASN A 69 -4.78 -11.91 2.57
CA ASN A 69 -5.24 -11.88 1.19
C ASN A 69 -4.16 -11.50 0.15
N ARG A 70 -2.88 -11.51 0.53
CA ARG A 70 -1.73 -11.14 -0.31
C ARG A 70 -1.72 -9.65 -0.71
N MET A 71 -2.37 -8.82 0.10
CA MET A 71 -2.31 -7.37 -0.02
C MET A 71 -1.08 -6.83 0.72
N THR A 72 -0.37 -5.93 0.07
CA THR A 72 0.71 -5.14 0.66
C THR A 72 0.22 -3.70 0.81
N PHE A 73 0.30 -3.15 2.01
CA PHE A 73 0.15 -1.73 2.26
C PHE A 73 1.51 -1.09 2.51
N ALA A 74 1.78 0.06 1.90
CA ALA A 74 3.01 0.82 2.08
C ALA A 74 2.74 2.32 2.23
N THR A 75 3.51 3.00 3.08
CA THR A 75 3.57 4.46 3.14
C THR A 75 4.86 4.96 2.52
N GLY A 76 4.84 6.22 2.10
CA GLY A 76 6.02 6.97 1.69
C GLY A 76 5.66 8.11 0.74
N GLY A 77 6.25 9.28 0.98
CA GLY A 77 6.12 10.47 0.12
C GLY A 77 4.83 11.27 0.32
N SER A 78 4.50 12.11 -0.67
CA SER A 78 3.35 13.02 -0.67
C SER A 78 2.15 12.47 -1.46
N HIS A 79 1.13 13.29 -1.70
CA HIS A 79 -0.05 12.94 -2.51
C HIS A 79 0.34 12.36 -3.89
N ILE A 80 1.34 12.99 -4.52
CA ILE A 80 1.97 12.53 -5.75
C ILE A 80 3.34 11.94 -5.36
N ALA A 81 3.32 10.77 -4.71
CA ALA A 81 4.54 10.14 -4.21
C ALA A 81 5.65 9.96 -5.28
N PRO A 82 5.36 9.64 -6.56
CA PRO A 82 6.40 9.55 -7.59
C PRO A 82 7.08 10.89 -7.92
N GLU A 83 6.43 12.02 -7.67
CA GLU A 83 7.03 13.35 -7.89
C GLU A 83 7.94 13.74 -6.70
N SER A 84 7.49 13.48 -5.47
CA SER A 84 8.26 13.81 -4.26
C SER A 84 9.38 12.81 -3.98
N ASN A 85 9.15 11.52 -4.27
CA ASN A 85 9.99 10.38 -3.88
C ASN A 85 10.08 9.35 -5.03
N PRO A 86 10.61 9.74 -6.21
CA PRO A 86 10.64 8.89 -7.40
C PRO A 86 11.43 7.59 -7.18
N LYS A 87 12.55 7.66 -6.45
CA LYS A 87 13.43 6.51 -6.20
C LYS A 87 12.75 5.46 -5.32
N GLU A 88 12.12 5.90 -4.24
CA GLU A 88 11.39 5.07 -3.29
C GLU A 88 10.18 4.43 -3.98
N CYS A 89 9.44 5.19 -4.79
CA CYS A 89 8.32 4.67 -5.57
C CYS A 89 8.75 3.60 -6.57
N PHE A 90 9.86 3.84 -7.29
CA PHE A 90 10.41 2.86 -8.22
C PHE A 90 10.89 1.59 -7.51
N ALA A 91 11.58 1.73 -6.37
CA ALA A 91 12.03 0.62 -5.56
C ALA A 91 10.85 -0.21 -5.03
N MET A 92 9.81 0.44 -4.51
CA MET A 92 8.59 -0.20 -4.03
C MET A 92 7.91 -1.01 -5.13
N PHE A 93 7.65 -0.38 -6.30
CA PHE A 93 7.00 -1.05 -7.41
C PHE A 93 7.81 -2.24 -7.95
N SER A 94 9.12 -2.04 -8.13
CA SER A 94 10.04 -3.08 -8.60
C SER A 94 10.13 -4.26 -7.65
N ARG A 95 10.24 -4.01 -6.34
CA ARG A 95 10.26 -5.07 -5.32
C ARG A 95 8.93 -5.83 -5.30
N TRP A 96 7.81 -5.11 -5.32
CA TRP A 96 6.50 -5.73 -5.34
C TRP A 96 6.32 -6.64 -6.57
N LEU A 97 6.63 -6.17 -7.79
CA LEU A 97 6.57 -6.98 -9.01
C LEU A 97 7.43 -8.24 -8.92
N SER A 98 8.66 -8.13 -8.44
CA SER A 98 9.57 -9.27 -8.25
C SER A 98 9.25 -10.15 -7.05
N LYS A 99 8.14 -9.90 -6.34
CA LYS A 99 7.76 -10.60 -5.10
C LYS A 99 8.83 -10.52 -3.99
N ARG A 100 9.65 -9.48 -4.00
CA ARG A 100 10.61 -9.19 -2.93
C ARG A 100 9.94 -8.39 -1.82
N PRO A 101 10.36 -8.57 -0.56
CA PRO A 101 9.90 -7.73 0.54
C PRO A 101 10.18 -6.25 0.26
N LEU A 102 9.29 -5.38 0.75
CA LEU A 102 9.58 -3.96 0.88
C LEU A 102 10.56 -3.74 2.03
#